data_AF-A0A149PH68-F1
#
_entry.id   AF-A0A149PH68-F1
#
_cell.length_a   1.000
_cell.length_b   1.000
_cell.length_c   1.000
_cell.angle_alpha   90.00
_cell.angle_beta   90.00
_cell.angle_gamma   90.00
#
_symmetry.space_group_name_H-M   'P 1'
#
loop_
_entity.id
_entity.type
_entity.pdbx_description
1 polymer ?
#
loop_
_entity_poly.entity_id
_entity_poly.type
_entity_poly.pdbx_seq_one_letter_code
_entity_poly.pdbx_strand_id
1 'polypeptide(L)'
;MNLHLQNIGHLERSVEDDRLRRALAARLDRAFKRARISSAHAAKWLGVSEYDVQYWRSGITVPPLNACARLADAFDLDIHWLCTGQTHEIPRDYLRASSSPAL
;
A
#
# COMPACT_ATOMS: atom_id res chain seq x y z
N MET A 1 21.10 -13.98 -30.93
CA MET A 1 20.95 -13.43 -29.57
C MET A 1 19.86 -12.38 -29.58
N ASN A 2 18.68 -12.72 -29.07
CA ASN A 2 17.41 -12.06 -29.37
C ASN A 2 17.11 -10.92 -28.37
N LEU A 3 17.58 -9.72 -28.67
CA LEU A 3 17.28 -8.48 -27.91
C LEU A 3 15.78 -8.17 -27.84
N HIS A 4 15.00 -8.66 -28.81
CA HIS A 4 13.56 -8.41 -28.91
C HIS A 4 12.75 -9.03 -27.78
N LEU A 5 13.12 -10.23 -27.30
CA LEU A 5 12.42 -10.92 -26.21
C LEU A 5 12.71 -10.29 -24.83
N GLN A 6 13.92 -9.77 -24.64
CA GLN A 6 14.30 -9.09 -23.39
C GLN A 6 13.58 -7.75 -23.22
N ASN A 7 13.31 -7.04 -24.33
CA ASN A 7 12.59 -5.77 -24.32
C ASN A 7 11.11 -5.96 -23.93
N ILE A 8 10.43 -6.96 -24.48
CA ILE A 8 9.04 -7.27 -24.14
C ILE A 8 8.89 -7.58 -22.64
N GLY A 9 9.76 -8.41 -22.07
CA GLY A 9 9.71 -8.73 -20.63
C GLY A 9 9.98 -7.52 -19.71
N HIS A 10 10.80 -6.56 -20.15
CA HIS A 10 11.05 -5.32 -19.41
C HIS A 10 9.84 -4.36 -19.46
N LEU A 11 9.17 -4.29 -20.61
CA LEU A 11 7.94 -3.51 -20.79
C LEU A 11 6.79 -4.07 -19.93
N GLU A 12 6.60 -5.39 -19.92
CA GLU A 12 5.58 -6.03 -19.08
C GLU A 12 5.83 -5.79 -17.59
N ARG A 13 7.07 -5.92 -17.13
CA ARG A 13 7.45 -5.60 -15.74
C ARG A 13 7.16 -4.14 -15.41
N SER A 14 7.54 -3.21 -16.28
CA SER A 14 7.30 -1.77 -16.07
C SER A 14 5.81 -1.43 -16.02
N VAL A 15 4.98 -2.09 -16.85
CA VAL A 15 3.53 -1.94 -16.84
C VAL A 15 2.92 -2.48 -15.54
N GLU A 16 3.42 -3.60 -15.03
CA GLU A 16 2.97 -4.17 -13.77
C GLU A 16 3.34 -3.26 -12.59
N ASP A 17 4.59 -2.78 -12.55
CA ASP A 17 5.05 -1.82 -11.54
C ASP A 17 4.21 -0.53 -11.54
N ASP A 18 3.85 -0.04 -12.72
CA ASP A 18 2.95 1.10 -12.90
C ASP A 18 1.54 0.84 -12.35
N ARG A 19 0.99 -0.34 -12.62
CA ARG A 19 -0.32 -0.75 -12.11
C ARG A 19 -0.31 -0.85 -10.60
N LEU A 20 0.71 -1.49 -10.02
CA LEU A 20 0.89 -1.61 -8.58
C LEU A 20 1.00 -0.23 -7.92
N ARG A 21 1.81 0.68 -8.49
CA ARG A 21 1.95 2.05 -8.01
C ARG A 21 0.62 2.82 -8.04
N ARG A 22 -0.14 2.74 -9.13
CA ARG A 22 -1.47 3.39 -9.24
C ARG A 22 -2.48 2.77 -8.28
N ALA A 23 -2.44 1.46 -8.06
CA ALA A 23 -3.32 0.78 -7.12
C ALA A 23 -3.04 1.20 -5.67
N LEU A 24 -1.76 1.29 -5.27
CA LEU A 24 -1.35 1.82 -3.97
C LEU A 24 -1.84 3.26 -3.78
N ALA A 25 -1.64 4.11 -4.78
CA ALA A 25 -2.09 5.50 -4.76
C ALA A 25 -3.61 5.62 -4.57
N ALA A 26 -4.40 4.81 -5.29
CA ALA A 26 -5.85 4.78 -5.14
C ALA A 26 -6.29 4.34 -3.74
N ARG A 27 -5.59 3.39 -3.10
CA ARG A 27 -5.88 2.97 -1.72
C ARG A 27 -5.55 4.08 -0.72
N LEU A 28 -4.40 4.72 -0.88
CA LEU A 28 -4.01 5.87 -0.06
C LEU A 28 -5.05 6.98 -0.18
N ASP A 29 -5.41 7.39 -1.40
CA ASP A 29 -6.39 8.47 -1.59
C ASP A 29 -7.74 8.17 -0.93
N ARG A 30 -8.22 6.92 -1.01
CA ARG A 30 -9.42 6.47 -0.29
C ARG A 30 -9.26 6.54 1.23
N ALA A 31 -8.11 6.12 1.77
CA ALA A 31 -7.83 6.19 3.21
C ALA A 31 -7.84 7.65 3.71
N PHE A 32 -7.16 8.55 3.00
CA PHE A 32 -7.13 9.97 3.29
C PHE A 32 -8.54 10.59 3.26
N LYS A 33 -9.35 10.26 2.24
CA LYS A 33 -10.74 10.73 2.12
C LYS A 33 -11.61 10.21 3.27
N ARG A 34 -11.47 8.94 3.65
CA ARG A 34 -12.22 8.31 4.76
C ARG A 34 -11.86 8.95 6.11
N ALA A 35 -10.57 9.19 6.35
CA ALA A 35 -10.08 9.80 7.58
C ALA A 35 -10.27 11.33 7.63
N ARG A 36 -10.68 11.96 6.52
CA ARG A 36 -10.79 13.42 6.34
C ARG A 36 -9.51 14.17 6.70
N ILE A 37 -8.36 13.56 6.44
CA ILE A 37 -7.03 14.12 6.70
C ILE A 37 -6.50 14.78 5.43
N SER A 38 -5.93 15.98 5.56
CA SER A 38 -5.29 16.67 4.43
C SER A 38 -3.87 16.15 4.19
N SER A 39 -3.37 16.31 2.96
CA SER A 39 -1.98 15.95 2.61
C SER A 39 -0.98 16.72 3.49
N ALA A 40 -1.22 18.02 3.74
CA ALA A 40 -0.41 18.85 4.63
C ALA A 40 -0.31 18.28 6.06
N HIS A 41 -1.44 17.80 6.60
CA HIS A 41 -1.47 17.26 7.96
C HIS A 41 -0.69 15.95 8.07
N ALA A 42 -0.87 15.05 7.11
CA ALA A 42 -0.10 13.81 7.05
C ALA A 42 1.40 14.08 6.82
N ALA A 43 1.75 15.06 5.98
CA ALA A 43 3.13 15.45 5.74
C ALA A 43 3.83 15.90 7.04
N LYS A 44 3.15 16.72 7.85
CA LYS A 44 3.64 17.14 9.17
C LYS A 44 3.89 15.96 10.10
N TRP A 45 2.98 14.98 10.15
CA TRP A 45 3.18 13.79 10.97
C TRP A 45 4.38 12.98 10.48
N LEU A 46 4.46 12.78 9.17
CA LEU A 46 5.49 11.95 8.54
C LEU A 46 6.88 12.62 8.51
N GLY A 47 6.95 13.95 8.69
CA GLY A 47 8.19 14.70 8.57
C GLY A 47 8.69 14.81 7.12
N VAL A 48 7.76 14.85 6.16
CA VAL A 48 8.04 14.90 4.71
C VAL A 48 7.38 16.13 4.09
N SER A 49 7.66 16.42 2.82
CA SER A 49 6.98 17.53 2.14
C SER A 49 5.52 17.17 1.79
N GLU A 50 4.65 18.18 1.73
CA GLU A 50 3.28 17.96 1.26
C GLU A 50 3.24 17.46 -0.19
N TYR A 51 4.17 17.90 -1.03
CA TYR A 51 4.29 17.46 -2.42
C TYR A 51 4.57 15.96 -2.51
N ASP A 52 5.41 15.41 -1.63
CA ASP A 52 5.66 13.96 -1.59
C ASP A 52 4.35 13.20 -1.35
N VAL A 53 3.55 13.65 -0.38
CA VAL A 53 2.25 13.03 -0.08
C VAL A 53 1.27 13.15 -1.26
N GLN A 54 1.25 14.30 -1.95
CA GLN A 54 0.43 14.48 -3.15
C GLN A 54 0.87 13.58 -4.31
N TYR A 55 2.18 13.38 -4.49
CA TYR A 55 2.74 12.49 -5.51
C TYR A 55 2.43 11.03 -5.22
N TRP A 56 2.49 10.61 -3.94
CA TRP A 56 2.06 9.26 -3.54
C TRP A 56 0.59 9.03 -3.80
N ARG A 57 -0.27 10.00 -3.43
CA ARG A 57 -1.72 9.91 -3.67
C ARG A 57 -2.10 9.93 -5.16
N SER A 58 -1.25 10.54 -5.99
CA SER A 58 -1.43 10.58 -7.46
C SER A 58 -0.79 9.38 -8.17
N GLY A 59 -0.01 8.55 -7.45
CA GLY A 59 0.71 7.41 -8.04
C GLY A 59 1.88 7.81 -8.93
N ILE A 60 2.45 8.99 -8.70
CA ILE A 60 3.65 9.47 -9.41
C ILE A 60 4.90 8.85 -8.77
N THR A 61 4.95 8.81 -7.43
CA THR A 61 6.03 8.17 -6.68
C THR A 61 5.45 7.16 -5.69
N VAL A 62 6.30 6.27 -5.19
CA VAL A 62 5.93 5.29 -4.17
C VAL A 62 6.42 5.80 -2.81
N PRO A 63 5.56 5.82 -1.76
CA PRO A 63 6.01 6.15 -0.41
C PRO A 63 7.08 5.16 0.08
N PRO A 64 8.10 5.62 0.82
CA PRO A 64 9.04 4.72 1.46
C PRO A 64 8.33 3.84 2.50
N LEU A 65 8.87 2.65 2.78
CA LEU A 65 8.25 1.68 3.69
C LEU A 65 7.93 2.28 5.08
N ASN A 66 8.81 3.12 5.61
CA ASN A 66 8.56 3.82 6.88
C ASN A 66 7.31 4.72 6.82
N ALA A 67 7.11 5.43 5.70
CA ALA A 67 5.90 6.23 5.51
C ALA A 67 4.65 5.35 5.37
N CYS A 68 4.74 4.21 4.66
CA CYS A 68 3.64 3.25 4.60
C CYS A 68 3.24 2.73 5.98
N ALA A 69 4.21 2.34 6.81
CA ALA A 69 3.95 1.82 8.16
C ALA A 69 3.27 2.88 9.04
N ARG A 70 3.76 4.12 9.00
CA ARG A 70 3.17 5.21 9.79
C ARG A 70 1.79 5.63 9.30
N LEU A 71 1.53 5.59 7.98
CA LEU A 71 0.20 5.85 7.43
C LEU A 71 -0.78 4.71 7.75
N ALA A 72 -0.29 3.46 7.74
CA ALA A 72 -1.08 2.30 8.11
C ALA A 72 -1.51 2.39 9.58
N ASP A 73 -0.58 2.70 10.49
CA ASP A 73 -0.87 2.96 11.91
C ASP A 73 -1.83 4.13 12.11
N ALA A 74 -1.57 5.29 11.47
CA ALA A 74 -2.39 6.49 11.63
C ALA A 74 -3.83 6.35 11.09
N PHE A 75 -4.06 5.44 10.14
CA PHE A 75 -5.37 5.20 9.55
C PHE A 75 -6.04 3.91 10.02
N ASP A 76 -5.42 3.18 10.96
CA ASP A 76 -5.87 1.85 11.42
C ASP A 76 -6.07 0.88 10.23
N LEU A 77 -5.05 0.79 9.37
CA LEU A 77 -5.03 -0.06 8.18
C LEU A 77 -3.97 -1.15 8.34
N ASP A 78 -4.25 -2.33 7.78
CA ASP A 78 -3.22 -3.34 7.60
C ASP A 78 -2.22 -2.91 6.51
N ILE A 79 -0.93 -2.96 6.84
CA ILE A 79 0.14 -2.55 5.91
C ILE A 79 0.21 -3.48 4.69
N HIS A 80 -0.11 -4.77 4.84
CA HIS A 80 -0.12 -5.70 3.71
C HIS A 80 -1.24 -5.36 2.74
N TRP A 81 -2.44 -5.07 3.25
CA TRP A 81 -3.56 -4.58 2.45
C TRP A 81 -3.22 -3.25 1.78
N LEU A 82 -2.54 -2.33 2.46
CA LEU A 82 -2.16 -1.05 1.87
C LEU A 82 -1.23 -1.26 0.66
N CYS A 83 -0.20 -2.08 0.82
CA CYS A 83 0.82 -2.35 -0.19
C CYS A 83 0.30 -3.23 -1.35
N THR A 84 -0.41 -4.31 -1.04
CA THR A 84 -0.77 -5.36 -2.02
C THR A 84 -2.25 -5.32 -2.42
N GLY A 85 -3.10 -4.71 -1.59
CA GLY A 85 -4.56 -4.79 -1.72
C GLY A 85 -5.17 -6.12 -1.30
N GLN A 86 -4.34 -7.08 -0.86
CA GLN A 86 -4.82 -8.33 -0.32
C GLN A 86 -5.06 -8.13 1.18
N THR A 87 -6.30 -8.32 1.61
CA THR A 87 -6.58 -8.47 3.04
C THR A 87 -5.93 -9.77 3.47
N HIS A 88 -5.13 -9.76 4.53
CA HIS A 88 -4.69 -11.00 5.14
C HIS A 88 -5.91 -11.74 5.71
N GLU A 89 -6.53 -12.58 4.89
CA GLU A 89 -7.56 -13.51 5.34
C GLU A 89 -6.85 -14.57 6.18
N ILE A 90 -6.92 -14.44 7.50
CA ILE A 90 -6.64 -15.58 8.38
C ILE A 90 -7.67 -16.65 7.99
N PRO A 91 -7.26 -17.85 7.52
CA PRO A 91 -8.21 -18.91 7.21
C PRO A 91 -9.05 -19.19 8.46
N ARG A 92 -10.38 -19.16 8.32
CA ARG A 92 -11.34 -19.29 9.44
C ARG A 92 -11.12 -20.52 10.32
N ASP A 93 -10.43 -21.53 9.81
CA ASP A 93 -10.12 -22.77 10.50
C ASP A 93 -9.16 -22.58 11.70
N TYR A 94 -8.30 -21.55 11.67
CA TYR A 94 -7.39 -21.25 12.78
C TYR A 94 -8.09 -20.78 14.06
N LEU A 95 -9.30 -20.22 13.96
CA LEU A 95 -10.03 -19.72 15.13
C LEU A 95 -10.76 -20.85 15.90
N ARG A 96 -10.90 -22.04 15.32
CA ARG A 96 -11.56 -23.18 15.96
C ARG A 96 -10.61 -23.99 16.85
N ALA A 97 -9.32 -24.00 16.52
CA ALA A 97 -8.30 -24.77 17.25
C ALA A 97 -7.90 -24.16 18.61
N SER A 98 -8.24 -22.90 18.87
CA SER A 98 -7.88 -22.19 20.12
C SER A 98 -8.98 -22.18 21.18
N SER A 99 -10.15 -22.77 20.92
CA SER A 99 -11.27 -22.90 21.88
C SER A 99 -11.51 -24.33 22.37
N SER A 100 -10.45 -25.12 22.55
CA SER A 100 -10.55 -26.37 23.32
C SER A 100 -10.24 -26.08 24.80
N PRO A 101 -11.21 -26.22 25.73
CA PRO A 101 -10.91 -26.22 27.15
C PRO A 101 -10.15 -27.51 27.48
N ALA A 102 -8.98 -27.39 28.08
CA ALA A 102 -8.25 -28.52 28.65
C ALA A 102 -9.12 -29.16 29.74
N LEU A 103 -9.38 -30.47 29.59
CA LEU A 103 -9.91 -31.33 30.66
C LEU A 103 -8.80 -31.67 31.66
#